data_AF-A0A1I0PAZ4-F1
#
_entry.id   AF-A0A1I0PAZ4-F1
#
_cell.length_a   1.000
_cell.length_b   1.000
_cell.length_c   1.000
_cell.angle_alpha   90.00
_cell.angle_beta   90.00
_cell.angle_gamma   90.00
#
_symmetry.space_group_name_H-M   'P 1'
#
loop_
_entity.id
_entity.type
_entity.pdbx_description
1 polymer ?
#
loop_
_entity_poly.entity_id
_entity_poly.type
_entity_poly.pdbx_seq_one_letter_code
_entity_poly.pdbx_strand_id
1 'polypeptide(L)'
;MYNNGLGSPEDDARVALLIDGENISSALAGKIIIEAGKFGELLVKRVYGNAARIRGWDEAPGIKLVHTGLGKNAADIALALDAAELSFEAKVRTVVLVSSDGDFSHLATFLRERGHMVAGMGEAKAPVNYRKSCSSWLTLDTNPKDMDQKILAEMRKQKGGLLIGRVSPTLRAALGVTLSDLEEKTWRKYFEKRPGTFKITGEAQQTRITAR
;
A
#
# COMPACT_ATOMS: atom_id res chain seq x y z
N MET A 1 8.43 -25.75 -45.12
CA MET A 1 7.46 -24.71 -44.74
C MET A 1 7.73 -24.33 -43.30
N TYR A 2 7.90 -23.03 -43.03
CA TYR A 2 8.37 -22.52 -41.74
C TYR A 2 7.36 -22.73 -40.63
N ASN A 3 7.89 -23.12 -39.47
CA ASN A 3 7.21 -23.26 -38.19
C ASN A 3 6.83 -21.86 -37.67
N ASN A 4 5.55 -21.47 -37.76
CA ASN A 4 5.05 -20.27 -37.11
C ASN A 4 4.59 -20.62 -35.70
N GLY A 5 5.54 -20.55 -34.75
CA GLY A 5 5.29 -20.59 -33.33
C GLY A 5 4.55 -19.34 -32.85
N LEU A 6 3.27 -19.23 -33.19
CA LEU A 6 2.33 -18.39 -32.46
C LEU A 6 1.73 -19.27 -31.37
N GLY A 7 2.16 -19.04 -30.12
CA GLY A 7 1.50 -19.58 -28.94
C GLY A 7 0.00 -19.26 -29.00
N SER A 8 -0.84 -20.20 -28.58
CA SER A 8 -2.29 -20.03 -28.58
C SER A 8 -2.71 -18.81 -27.73
N PRO A 9 -3.79 -18.09 -28.08
CA PRO A 9 -4.33 -16.95 -27.31
C PRO A 9 -4.77 -17.26 -25.86
N GLU A 10 -4.60 -18.51 -25.41
CA GLU A 10 -4.96 -19.00 -24.07
C GLU A 10 -3.88 -18.75 -23.00
N ASP A 11 -2.72 -18.22 -23.39
CA ASP A 11 -1.56 -17.99 -22.51
C ASP A 11 -1.35 -16.53 -22.06
N ASP A 12 -2.24 -15.61 -22.43
CA ASP A 12 -2.17 -14.26 -21.88
C ASP A 12 -2.55 -14.31 -20.39
N ALA A 13 -1.52 -14.28 -19.52
CA ALA A 13 -1.69 -14.16 -18.09
C ALA A 13 -2.47 -12.87 -17.82
N ARG A 14 -3.72 -13.01 -17.42
CA ARG A 14 -4.58 -11.86 -17.10
C ARG A 14 -4.59 -11.64 -15.61
N VAL A 15 -4.54 -10.37 -15.25
CA VAL A 15 -4.29 -9.88 -13.91
C VAL A 15 -5.50 -9.11 -13.42
N ALA A 16 -5.96 -9.45 -12.22
CA ALA A 16 -6.91 -8.66 -11.46
C ALA A 16 -6.15 -7.79 -10.43
N LEU A 17 -6.13 -6.48 -10.64
CA LEU A 17 -5.56 -5.50 -9.72
C LEU A 17 -6.65 -4.93 -8.81
N LEU A 18 -6.55 -5.23 -7.51
CA LEU A 18 -7.52 -4.85 -6.49
C LEU A 18 -6.81 -4.04 -5.39
N ILE A 19 -7.22 -2.79 -5.24
CA ILE A 19 -6.55 -1.80 -4.38
C ILE A 19 -7.45 -1.40 -3.23
N ASP A 20 -6.94 -1.49 -2.01
CA ASP A 20 -7.54 -0.89 -0.83
C ASP A 20 -7.21 0.61 -0.81
N GLY A 21 -8.17 1.44 -1.23
CA GLY A 21 -7.99 2.88 -1.35
C GLY A 21 -7.99 3.61 -0.01
N GLU A 22 -8.51 2.99 1.06
CA GLU A 22 -8.46 3.57 2.40
C GLU A 22 -7.08 3.35 3.05
N ASN A 23 -6.35 2.32 2.62
CA ASN A 23 -5.01 2.01 3.11
C ASN A 23 -3.89 2.59 2.22
N ILE A 24 -4.13 2.72 0.91
CA ILE A 24 -3.11 3.09 -0.09
C ILE A 24 -3.40 4.44 -0.72
N SER A 25 -2.37 5.30 -0.77
CA SER A 25 -2.44 6.63 -1.38
C SER A 25 -2.55 6.55 -2.91
N SER A 26 -3.43 7.38 -3.49
CA SER A 26 -3.59 7.57 -4.95
C SER A 26 -2.31 8.03 -5.64
N ALA A 27 -1.38 8.66 -4.91
CA ALA A 27 -0.07 9.04 -5.43
C ALA A 27 0.77 7.84 -5.93
N LEU A 28 0.46 6.62 -5.47
CA LEU A 28 1.14 5.39 -5.88
C LEU A 28 0.48 4.71 -7.09
N ALA A 29 -0.67 5.18 -7.58
CA ALA A 29 -1.46 4.53 -8.62
C ALA A 29 -0.64 4.17 -9.86
N GLY A 30 0.17 5.12 -10.37
CA GLY A 30 1.02 4.88 -11.53
C GLY A 30 2.06 3.77 -11.30
N LYS A 31 2.74 3.78 -10.15
CA LYS A 31 3.70 2.73 -9.77
C LYS A 31 3.00 1.38 -9.65
N ILE A 32 1.84 1.34 -8.99
CA ILE A 32 1.04 0.12 -8.81
C ILE A 32 0.65 -0.49 -10.17
N ILE A 33 0.14 0.33 -11.11
CA ILE A 33 -0.22 -0.14 -12.46
C ILE A 33 0.99 -0.74 -13.18
N ILE A 34 2.13 -0.05 -13.16
CA ILE A 34 3.36 -0.51 -13.83
C ILE A 34 3.83 -1.84 -13.25
N GLU A 35 3.88 -1.94 -11.92
CA GLU A 35 4.35 -3.13 -11.22
C GLU A 35 3.38 -4.30 -11.38
N ALA A 36 2.07 -4.05 -11.33
CA ALA A 36 1.05 -5.08 -11.55
C ALA A 36 1.06 -5.60 -12.99
N GLY A 37 1.32 -4.72 -13.98
CA GLY A 37 1.41 -5.09 -15.39
C GLY A 37 2.58 -6.03 -15.71
N LYS A 38 3.58 -6.16 -14.83
CA LYS A 38 4.66 -7.14 -15.00
C LYS A 38 4.18 -8.60 -14.89
N PHE A 39 3.02 -8.82 -14.28
CA PHE A 39 2.40 -10.14 -14.18
C PHE A 39 1.51 -10.48 -15.39
N GLY A 40 1.30 -9.53 -16.31
CA GLY A 40 0.50 -9.71 -17.52
C GLY A 40 -0.55 -8.61 -17.74
N GLU A 41 -1.53 -8.87 -18.62
CA GLU A 41 -2.54 -7.88 -19.01
C GLU A 41 -3.49 -7.56 -17.84
N LEU A 42 -3.60 -6.28 -17.47
CA LEU A 42 -4.50 -5.82 -16.41
C LEU A 42 -5.96 -5.72 -16.91
N LEU A 43 -6.72 -6.81 -16.78
CA LEU A 43 -8.15 -6.83 -17.14
C LEU A 43 -9.01 -6.06 -16.17
N VAL A 44 -8.75 -6.25 -14.87
CA VAL A 44 -9.50 -5.61 -13.80
C VAL A 44 -8.56 -4.70 -13.06
N LYS A 45 -8.96 -3.44 -12.90
CA LYS A 45 -8.25 -2.41 -12.14
C LYS A 45 -9.28 -1.70 -11.29
N ARG A 46 -9.37 -2.06 -10.00
CA ARG A 46 -10.37 -1.52 -9.08
C ARG A 46 -9.70 -0.97 -7.82
N VAL A 47 -10.24 0.13 -7.33
CA VAL A 47 -9.92 0.67 -6.01
C VAL A 47 -11.19 0.75 -5.17
N TYR A 48 -11.13 0.26 -3.94
CA TYR A 48 -12.27 0.15 -3.03
C TYR A 48 -12.15 1.18 -1.91
N GLY A 49 -13.24 1.83 -1.57
CA GLY A 49 -13.30 2.72 -0.41
C GLY A 49 -14.42 3.72 -0.46
N ASN A 50 -14.55 4.50 0.62
CA ASN A 50 -15.46 5.62 0.61
C ASN A 50 -14.91 6.76 -0.27
N ALA A 51 -15.59 7.10 -1.38
CA ALA A 51 -15.15 8.13 -2.32
C ALA A 51 -14.87 9.49 -1.66
N ALA A 52 -15.56 9.81 -0.56
CA ALA A 52 -15.30 11.03 0.21
C ALA A 52 -13.97 11.00 1.01
N ARG A 53 -13.45 9.80 1.31
CA ARG A 53 -12.23 9.55 2.10
C ARG A 53 -11.02 9.20 1.25
N ILE A 54 -11.21 8.65 0.04
CA ILE A 54 -10.14 8.18 -0.84
C ILE A 54 -9.85 9.15 -1.99
N ARG A 55 -9.58 10.42 -1.67
CA ARG A 55 -9.44 11.51 -2.65
C ARG A 55 -8.29 11.27 -3.65
N GLY A 56 -8.49 11.69 -4.90
CA GLY A 56 -7.50 11.60 -5.98
C GLY A 56 -7.47 10.26 -6.70
N TRP A 57 -8.13 9.23 -6.17
CA TRP A 57 -8.30 7.95 -6.87
C TRP A 57 -9.28 8.06 -8.05
N ASP A 58 -10.17 9.04 -8.03
CA ASP A 58 -11.08 9.41 -9.12
C ASP A 58 -10.35 9.98 -10.34
N GLU A 59 -9.16 10.55 -10.17
CA GLU A 59 -8.30 11.06 -11.25
C GLU A 59 -7.30 10.00 -11.75
N ALA A 60 -7.19 8.86 -11.08
CA ALA A 60 -6.22 7.82 -11.44
C ALA A 60 -6.63 7.12 -12.76
N PRO A 61 -5.85 7.26 -13.84
CA PRO A 61 -6.28 6.82 -15.17
C PRO A 61 -6.44 5.30 -15.25
N GLY A 62 -7.60 4.86 -15.72
CA GLY A 62 -7.88 3.45 -16.00
C GLY A 62 -8.08 2.57 -14.76
N ILE A 63 -8.31 3.17 -13.58
CA ILE A 63 -8.73 2.48 -12.35
C ILE A 63 -10.19 2.82 -12.08
N LYS A 64 -11.03 1.80 -11.89
CA LYS A 64 -12.43 1.97 -11.51
C LYS A 64 -12.55 2.12 -10.00
N LEU A 65 -13.10 3.24 -9.53
CA LEU A 65 -13.46 3.43 -8.13
C LEU A 65 -14.75 2.66 -7.79
N VAL A 66 -14.70 1.85 -6.73
CA VAL A 66 -15.83 1.12 -6.16
C VAL A 66 -16.18 1.76 -4.81
N HIS A 67 -17.29 2.50 -4.79
CA HIS A 67 -17.73 3.20 -3.59
C HIS A 67 -18.41 2.24 -2.60
N THR A 68 -17.93 2.19 -1.35
CA THR A 68 -18.40 1.22 -0.34
C THR A 68 -19.14 1.83 0.86
N GLY A 69 -19.44 3.14 0.84
CA GLY A 69 -20.17 3.80 1.92
C GLY A 69 -19.37 4.00 3.22
N LEU A 70 -20.04 4.04 4.38
CA LEU A 70 -19.45 4.40 5.68
C LEU A 70 -19.17 3.21 6.63
N GLY A 71 -19.41 1.97 6.19
CA GLY A 71 -19.23 0.80 7.04
C GLY A 71 -17.76 0.55 7.37
N LYS A 72 -17.45 0.26 8.64
CA LYS A 72 -16.07 0.13 9.17
C LYS A 72 -15.18 -0.82 8.34
N ASN A 73 -15.75 -1.88 7.78
CA ASN A 73 -15.04 -2.89 6.97
C ASN A 73 -15.65 -3.02 5.56
N ALA A 74 -16.42 -2.04 5.12
CA ALA A 74 -17.18 -2.16 3.87
C ALA A 74 -16.27 -2.24 2.64
N ALA A 75 -15.15 -1.49 2.66
CA ALA A 75 -14.12 -1.57 1.62
C ALA A 75 -13.50 -2.97 1.55
N ASP A 76 -13.05 -3.50 2.68
CA ASP A 76 -12.36 -4.79 2.76
C ASP A 76 -13.26 -5.94 2.34
N ILE A 77 -14.52 -5.95 2.79
CA ILE A 77 -15.50 -6.97 2.44
C ILE A 77 -15.81 -6.93 0.94
N ALA A 78 -16.02 -5.73 0.37
CA ALA A 78 -16.29 -5.60 -1.07
C ALA A 78 -15.10 -6.05 -1.92
N LEU A 79 -13.87 -5.67 -1.51
CA LEU A 79 -12.64 -6.09 -2.18
C LEU A 79 -12.49 -7.62 -2.11
N ALA A 80 -12.68 -8.22 -0.93
CA ALA A 80 -12.58 -9.66 -0.75
C ALA A 80 -13.63 -10.43 -1.55
N LEU A 81 -14.87 -9.92 -1.62
CA LEU A 81 -15.94 -10.52 -2.41
C LEU A 81 -15.61 -10.49 -3.91
N ASP A 82 -15.20 -9.34 -4.44
CA ASP A 82 -14.80 -9.22 -5.84
C ASP A 82 -13.59 -10.11 -6.15
N ALA A 83 -12.60 -10.19 -5.25
CA ALA A 83 -11.46 -11.09 -5.40
C ALA A 83 -11.88 -12.55 -5.46
N ALA A 84 -12.81 -12.96 -4.59
CA ALA A 84 -13.34 -14.31 -4.56
C ALA A 84 -14.14 -14.63 -5.84
N GLU A 85 -14.99 -13.71 -6.31
CA GLU A 85 -15.75 -13.84 -7.56
C GLU A 85 -14.81 -13.98 -8.78
N LEU A 86 -13.82 -13.08 -8.89
CA LEU A 86 -12.81 -13.13 -9.96
C LEU A 86 -11.98 -14.42 -9.93
N SER A 87 -11.85 -15.06 -8.77
CA SER A 87 -11.16 -16.36 -8.66
C SER A 87 -11.91 -17.53 -9.32
N PHE A 88 -13.19 -17.34 -9.68
CA PHE A 88 -13.97 -18.28 -10.48
C PHE A 88 -13.94 -17.95 -11.98
N GLU A 89 -13.45 -16.77 -12.36
CA GLU A 89 -13.29 -16.43 -13.77
C GLU A 89 -12.10 -17.17 -14.37
N ALA A 90 -12.36 -18.07 -15.31
CA ALA A 90 -11.34 -18.92 -15.95
C ALA A 90 -10.17 -18.14 -16.58
N LYS A 91 -10.34 -16.85 -16.82
CA LYS A 91 -9.36 -16.00 -17.48
C LYS A 91 -8.38 -15.36 -16.51
N VAL A 92 -8.72 -15.17 -15.23
CA VAL A 92 -7.83 -14.53 -14.25
C VAL A 92 -6.86 -15.58 -13.70
N ARG A 93 -5.55 -15.35 -13.86
CA ARG A 93 -4.49 -16.24 -13.31
C ARG A 93 -3.75 -15.62 -12.14
N THR A 94 -3.65 -14.30 -12.13
CA THR A 94 -2.94 -13.54 -11.11
C THR A 94 -3.88 -12.55 -10.46
N VAL A 95 -3.91 -12.53 -9.14
CA VAL A 95 -4.59 -11.51 -8.34
C VAL A 95 -3.53 -10.67 -7.64
N VAL A 96 -3.55 -9.37 -7.90
CA VAL A 96 -2.71 -8.38 -7.21
C VAL A 96 -3.55 -7.72 -6.13
N LEU A 97 -3.21 -7.99 -4.87
CA LEU A 97 -3.83 -7.35 -3.70
C LEU A 97 -2.93 -6.22 -3.22
N VAL A 98 -3.45 -5.00 -3.22
CA VAL A 98 -2.70 -3.81 -2.79
C VAL A 98 -3.28 -3.29 -1.49
N SER A 99 -2.70 -3.69 -0.36
CA SER A 99 -3.03 -3.20 0.98
C SER A 99 -1.84 -3.45 1.92
N SER A 100 -1.85 -2.78 3.07
CA SER A 100 -0.96 -3.06 4.21
C SER A 100 -1.72 -3.61 5.41
N ASP A 101 -3.02 -3.89 5.28
CA ASP A 101 -3.84 -4.50 6.33
C ASP A 101 -3.58 -6.01 6.41
N GLY A 102 -3.39 -6.50 7.65
CA GLY A 102 -3.16 -7.91 7.93
C GLY A 102 -4.39 -8.80 7.67
N ASP A 103 -5.60 -8.23 7.68
CA ASP A 103 -6.85 -8.98 7.58
C ASP A 103 -7.01 -9.67 6.19
N PHE A 104 -6.29 -9.19 5.16
CA PHE A 104 -6.24 -9.84 3.85
C PHE A 104 -5.41 -11.13 3.80
N SER A 105 -4.75 -11.53 4.89
CA SER A 105 -3.95 -12.76 4.95
C SER A 105 -4.75 -14.01 4.56
N HIS A 106 -6.01 -14.10 5.03
CA HIS A 106 -6.84 -15.28 4.77
C HIS A 106 -7.37 -15.29 3.33
N LEU A 107 -7.69 -14.12 2.77
CA LEU A 107 -8.05 -13.97 1.36
C LEU A 107 -6.89 -14.41 0.45
N ALA A 108 -5.67 -13.96 0.74
CA ALA A 108 -4.49 -14.34 -0.03
C ALA A 108 -4.25 -15.86 -0.01
N THR A 109 -4.38 -16.50 1.17
CA THR A 109 -4.30 -17.96 1.30
C THR A 109 -5.40 -18.65 0.48
N PHE A 110 -6.66 -18.23 0.63
CA PHE A 110 -7.80 -18.78 -0.10
C PHE A 110 -7.62 -18.73 -1.62
N LEU A 111 -7.17 -17.61 -2.16
CA LEU A 111 -6.92 -17.47 -3.60
C LEU A 111 -5.80 -18.42 -4.09
N ARG A 112 -4.73 -18.60 -3.29
CA ARG A 112 -3.65 -19.53 -3.60
C ARG A 112 -4.07 -20.99 -3.54
N GLU A 113 -4.90 -21.35 -2.56
CA GLU A 113 -5.49 -22.70 -2.47
C GLU A 113 -6.32 -23.05 -3.69
N ARG A 114 -6.87 -22.03 -4.38
CA ARG A 114 -7.60 -22.16 -5.64
C ARG A 114 -6.71 -22.13 -6.89
N GLY A 115 -5.39 -22.11 -6.72
CA GLY A 115 -4.41 -22.18 -7.81
C GLY A 115 -4.04 -20.83 -8.42
N HIS A 116 -4.49 -19.71 -7.87
CA HIS A 116 -4.10 -18.38 -8.37
C HIS A 116 -2.70 -17.97 -7.88
N MET A 117 -1.97 -17.25 -8.72
CA MET A 117 -0.80 -16.49 -8.26
C MET A 117 -1.29 -15.25 -7.51
N VAL A 118 -0.88 -15.08 -6.26
CA VAL A 118 -1.26 -13.89 -5.47
C VAL A 118 -0.03 -13.01 -5.26
N ALA A 119 -0.03 -11.83 -5.88
CA ALA A 119 1.00 -10.82 -5.65
C ALA A 119 0.49 -9.78 -4.66
N GLY A 120 1.18 -9.64 -3.52
CA GLY A 120 0.89 -8.60 -2.54
C GLY A 120 1.71 -7.34 -2.81
N MET A 121 1.09 -6.18 -2.65
CA MET A 121 1.79 -4.89 -2.67
C MET A 121 1.35 -4.04 -1.49
N GLY A 122 2.28 -3.45 -0.76
CA GLY A 122 1.91 -2.63 0.39
C GLY A 122 3.09 -1.87 0.98
N GLU A 123 2.81 -0.99 1.91
CA GLU A 123 3.84 -0.22 2.60
C GLU A 123 4.67 -1.12 3.53
N ALA A 124 5.84 -0.64 3.98
CA ALA A 124 6.73 -1.40 4.87
C ALA A 124 6.06 -1.87 6.17
N LYS A 125 4.99 -1.18 6.59
CA LYS A 125 4.16 -1.51 7.77
C LYS A 125 3.37 -2.81 7.65
N ALA A 126 3.23 -3.35 6.44
CA ALA A 126 2.45 -4.56 6.22
C ALA A 126 2.94 -5.72 7.12
N PRO A 127 2.03 -6.36 7.87
CA PRO A 127 2.36 -7.48 8.75
C PRO A 127 3.06 -8.63 8.04
N VAL A 128 4.03 -9.26 8.70
CA VAL A 128 4.83 -10.35 8.10
C VAL A 128 3.97 -11.56 7.71
N ASN A 129 2.92 -11.86 8.47
CA ASN A 129 1.97 -12.93 8.16
C ASN A 129 1.27 -12.67 6.82
N TYR A 130 0.75 -11.46 6.59
CA TYR A 130 0.11 -11.12 5.32
C TYR A 130 1.07 -11.23 4.14
N ARG A 131 2.28 -10.69 4.30
CA ARG A 131 3.33 -10.79 3.28
C ARG A 131 3.64 -12.23 2.89
N LYS A 132 3.71 -13.14 3.89
CA LYS A 132 3.96 -14.57 3.68
C LYS A 132 2.75 -15.35 3.17
N SER A 133 1.54 -14.84 3.35
CA SER A 133 0.34 -15.41 2.73
C SER A 133 0.31 -15.22 1.22
N CYS A 134 1.00 -14.21 0.67
CA CYS A 134 1.10 -13.98 -0.77
C CYS A 134 2.15 -14.89 -1.43
N SER A 135 2.02 -15.14 -2.74
CA SER A 135 3.01 -15.85 -3.56
C SER A 135 4.27 -15.01 -3.80
N SER A 136 4.10 -13.69 -3.90
CA SER A 136 5.19 -12.71 -3.95
C SER A 136 4.77 -11.42 -3.26
N TRP A 137 5.74 -10.59 -2.87
CA TRP A 137 5.49 -9.32 -2.19
C TRP A 137 6.35 -8.20 -2.76
N LEU A 138 5.73 -7.05 -3.03
CA LEU A 138 6.41 -5.79 -3.35
C LEU A 138 6.15 -4.76 -2.25
N THR A 139 7.22 -4.22 -1.68
CA THR A 139 7.10 -3.06 -0.79
C THR A 139 6.96 -1.80 -1.64
N LEU A 140 5.87 -1.07 -1.44
CA LEU A 140 5.63 0.23 -2.05
C LEU A 140 6.33 1.30 -1.21
N ASP A 141 7.49 1.75 -1.68
CA ASP A 141 8.14 2.91 -1.09
C ASP A 141 7.23 4.13 -1.25
N THR A 142 6.93 4.78 -0.14
CA THR A 142 6.26 6.07 -0.14
C THR A 142 7.26 7.11 -0.63
N ASN A 143 6.84 7.98 -1.55
CA ASN A 143 7.64 9.13 -1.94
C ASN A 143 8.08 9.88 -0.66
N PRO A 144 9.35 10.30 -0.52
CA PRO A 144 9.80 11.05 0.65
C PRO A 144 8.89 12.22 1.02
N LYS A 145 8.28 12.90 0.04
CA LYS A 145 7.29 13.96 0.31
C LYS A 145 5.99 13.47 0.96
N ASP A 146 5.52 12.27 0.62
CA ASP A 146 4.35 11.63 1.24
C ASP A 146 4.69 11.13 2.65
N MET A 147 5.90 10.58 2.83
CA MET A 147 6.43 10.20 4.14
C MET A 147 6.47 11.40 5.10
N ASP A 148 6.95 12.55 4.61
CA ASP A 148 7.01 13.79 5.38
C ASP A 148 5.62 14.27 5.83
N GLN A 149 4.62 14.18 4.95
CA GLN A 149 3.24 14.55 5.28
C GLN A 149 2.61 13.59 6.30
N LYS A 150 2.84 12.28 6.15
CA LYS A 150 2.36 11.26 7.11
C LYS A 150 2.99 11.46 8.48
N ILE A 151 4.30 11.69 8.55
CA ILE A 151 5.00 11.97 9.80
C ILE A 151 4.53 13.31 10.39
N LEU A 152 4.32 14.34 9.57
CA LEU A 152 3.77 15.61 10.04
C LEU A 152 2.38 15.44 10.66
N ALA A 153 1.48 14.71 9.99
CA ALA A 153 0.14 14.44 10.48
C ALA A 153 0.16 13.69 11.82
N GLU A 154 1.04 12.71 11.97
CA GLU A 154 1.20 11.98 13.23
C GLU A 154 1.79 12.87 14.34
N MET A 155 2.83 13.66 14.02
CA MET A 155 3.44 14.58 14.98
C MET A 155 2.46 15.67 15.44
N ARG A 156 1.50 16.09 14.62
CA ARG A 156 0.43 17.03 15.01
C ARG A 156 -0.55 16.47 16.04
N LYS A 157 -0.71 15.15 16.13
CA LYS A 157 -1.52 14.52 17.18
C LYS A 157 -0.85 14.61 18.57
N GLN A 158 0.47 14.80 18.59
CA GLN A 158 1.29 14.80 19.80
C GLN A 158 1.35 16.22 20.39
N LYS A 159 0.39 16.55 21.26
CA LYS A 159 0.32 17.86 21.95
C LYS A 159 1.62 18.13 22.72
N GLY A 160 2.33 19.20 22.35
CA GLY A 160 3.61 19.57 22.95
C GLY A 160 4.83 18.87 22.35
N GLY A 161 4.66 18.17 21.23
CA GLY A 161 5.72 17.45 20.53
C GLY A 161 6.22 16.22 21.27
N LEU A 162 7.23 15.58 20.69
CA LEU A 162 7.70 14.27 21.10
C LEU A 162 9.20 14.31 21.42
N LEU A 163 9.63 13.65 22.49
CA LEU A 163 11.06 13.45 22.74
C LEU A 163 11.66 12.58 21.64
N ILE A 164 12.90 12.86 21.24
CA ILE A 164 13.56 12.18 20.12
C ILE A 164 13.65 10.66 20.33
N GLY A 165 13.83 10.22 21.58
CA GLY A 165 13.83 8.80 21.96
C GLY A 165 12.46 8.12 21.83
N ARG A 166 11.37 8.88 21.80
CA ARG A 166 10.00 8.35 21.59
C ARG A 166 9.57 8.37 20.12
N VAL A 167 10.32 9.01 19.22
CA VAL A 167 9.93 9.16 17.81
C VAL A 167 9.85 7.79 17.16
N SER A 168 10.90 6.98 17.29
CA SER A 168 10.95 5.65 16.68
C SER A 168 9.79 4.74 17.09
N PRO A 169 9.49 4.51 18.39
CA PRO A 169 8.36 3.68 18.77
C PRO A 169 7.00 4.26 18.35
N THR A 170 6.84 5.59 18.35
CA THR A 170 5.58 6.24 17.97
C THR A 170 5.30 6.10 16.48
N LEU A 171 6.28 6.43 15.63
CA LEU A 171 6.13 6.36 14.18
C LEU A 171 6.09 4.91 13.68
N ARG A 172 6.78 3.98 14.35
CA ARG A 172 6.65 2.55 14.06
C ARG A 172 5.24 2.04 14.39
N ALA A 173 4.66 2.44 15.52
CA ALA A 173 3.31 2.02 15.88
C ALA A 173 2.24 2.62 14.95
N ALA A 174 2.37 3.90 14.61
CA ALA A 174 1.36 4.61 13.82
C ALA A 174 1.47 4.38 12.31
N LEU A 175 2.70 4.30 11.78
CA LEU A 175 2.98 4.31 10.35
C LEU A 175 3.82 3.10 9.90
N GLY A 176 4.29 2.25 10.82
CA GLY A 176 5.24 1.17 10.54
C GLY A 176 6.62 1.63 10.07
N VAL A 177 6.90 2.92 10.14
CA VAL A 177 8.16 3.52 9.66
C VAL A 177 9.28 3.23 10.65
N THR A 178 10.41 2.82 10.11
CA THR A 178 11.65 2.51 10.82
C THR A 178 12.80 3.32 10.23
N LEU A 179 13.93 3.37 10.95
CA LEU A 179 15.12 4.08 10.47
C LEU A 179 15.69 3.51 9.16
N SER A 180 15.43 2.25 8.84
CA SER A 180 15.83 1.64 7.57
C SER A 180 15.03 2.16 6.37
N ASP A 181 13.85 2.75 6.62
CA ASP A 181 13.03 3.35 5.57
C ASP A 181 13.47 4.79 5.25
N LEU A 182 14.42 5.34 6.01
CA LEU A 182 14.89 6.72 5.88
C LEU A 182 16.28 6.76 5.24
N GLU A 183 16.50 7.70 4.33
CA GLU A 183 17.81 7.98 3.73
C GLU A 183 18.84 8.40 4.81
N GLU A 184 18.39 9.17 5.81
CA GLU A 184 19.24 9.81 6.81
C GLU A 184 19.65 8.88 7.97
N LYS A 185 19.07 7.67 8.03
CA LYS A 185 19.35 6.60 9.00
C LYS A 185 19.19 6.97 10.49
N THR A 186 18.84 8.22 10.80
CA THR A 186 18.60 8.73 12.16
C THR A 186 17.47 9.76 12.13
N TRP A 187 16.61 9.72 13.15
CA TRP A 187 15.48 10.66 13.27
C TRP A 187 15.94 12.11 13.39
N ARG A 188 17.07 12.37 14.06
CA ARG A 188 17.62 13.71 14.20
C ARG A 188 17.91 14.35 12.83
N LYS A 189 18.69 13.65 11.99
CA LYS A 189 19.04 14.13 10.65
C LYS A 189 17.82 14.26 9.74
N TYR A 190 16.86 13.33 9.86
CA TYR A 190 15.60 13.39 9.13
C TYR A 190 14.85 14.71 9.38
N PHE A 191 14.69 15.12 10.64
CA PHE A 191 14.02 16.39 10.98
C PHE A 191 14.88 17.62 10.69
N GLU A 192 16.20 17.55 10.84
CA GLU A 192 17.14 18.64 10.52
C GLU A 192 17.09 19.03 9.03
N LYS A 193 16.90 18.06 8.13
CA LYS A 193 16.69 18.31 6.69
C LYS A 193 15.34 18.99 6.37
N ARG A 194 14.42 19.12 7.35
CA ARG A 194 13.04 19.60 7.15
C ARG A 194 12.66 20.76 8.10
N PRO A 195 13.46 21.84 8.15
CA PRO A 195 13.29 22.91 9.15
C PRO A 195 12.01 23.74 8.97
N GLY A 196 11.41 23.73 7.77
CA GLY A 196 10.13 24.39 7.49
C GLY A 196 8.91 23.63 8.03
N THR A 197 9.05 22.33 8.28
CA THR A 197 7.95 21.44 8.67
C THR A 197 8.01 21.06 10.16
N PHE A 198 9.22 20.90 10.68
CA PHE A 198 9.46 20.48 12.05
C PHE A 198 10.34 21.49 12.79
N LYS A 199 10.16 21.57 14.11
CA LYS A 199 11.00 22.36 15.02
C LYS A 199 11.64 21.41 16.03
N ILE A 200 12.96 21.51 16.14
CA ILE A 200 13.79 20.75 17.07
C ILE A 200 14.22 21.69 18.19
N THR A 201 14.04 21.29 19.45
CA THR A 201 14.43 22.08 20.63
C THR A 201 15.07 21.18 21.69
N GLY A 202 16.02 21.72 22.47
CA GLY A 202 16.70 20.98 23.54
C GLY A 202 17.94 20.22 23.05
N GLU A 203 18.61 19.52 23.97
CA GLU A 203 19.89 18.84 23.73
C GLU A 203 19.85 17.35 24.12
N ALA A 204 20.64 16.54 23.42
CA ALA A 204 20.82 15.11 23.67
C ALA A 204 19.49 14.36 23.89
N GLN A 205 19.33 13.68 25.04
CA GLN A 205 18.13 12.89 25.36
C GLN A 205 16.87 13.74 25.64
N GLN A 206 17.04 15.05 25.88
CA GLN A 206 15.93 16.00 26.08
C GLN A 206 15.52 16.69 24.77
N THR A 207 16.10 16.30 23.63
CA THR A 207 15.72 16.81 22.32
C THR A 207 14.25 16.51 22.06
N ARG A 208 13.48 17.54 21.73
CA ARG A 208 12.05 17.51 21.48
C ARG A 208 11.77 17.95 20.04
N ILE A 209 10.93 17.19 19.35
CA ILE A 209 10.48 17.42 17.99
C ILE A 209 9.02 17.87 18.02
N THR A 210 8.74 19.01 17.41
CA THR A 210 7.39 19.57 17.31
C THR A 210 7.04 19.78 15.84
N ALA A 211 5.80 19.51 15.46
CA ALA A 211 5.26 19.91 14.17
C ALA A 211 5.06 21.45 14.15
N ARG A 212 5.34 22.09 13.01
CA ARG A 212 4.95 23.48 12.77
C ARG A 212 3.53 23.61 12.24
#